data_AF-A0A502JXG9-F1
#
_entry.id   AF-A0A502JXG9-F1
#
_cell.length_a   1.000
_cell.length_b   1.000
_cell.length_c   1.000
_cell.angle_alpha   90.00
_cell.angle_beta   90.00
_cell.angle_gamma   90.00
#
_symmetry.space_group_name_H-M   'P 1'
#
loop_
_entity.id
_entity.type
_entity.pdbx_description
1 polymer ?
#
loop_
_entity_poly.entity_id
_entity_poly.type
_entity_poly.pdbx_seq_one_letter_code
_entity_poly.pdbx_strand_id
1 'polypeptide(L)'
;MKKFALGVGIVSLTIFSFLYIQLYRAQSSIAAQLAQQNIAVQSVNLSLFPPALSLEKVQSEQFSVQKIESQLNLLPLFYGNINLSSLQLKQLKLSNKAQNLADIKMHFSALSLTQLLAKKIILNGNNQISIKLEKPFYGKNKTFDFTFTKANINLSNEKSSLIQFVNAKLNNQSLGYIEAHGDFNKPLKRLVTYIKPQCDNNCLAVVNYQSVGDQSMINFSGKEFPVKPLLSLLSFPESLSGYTDFKINLGFKNSEITQGKFNFQAKNGEIIGVNLLDIVSQYFPINYSNDLLANKELNTQYEQFQIQLSLLKDQLNAEKFELKTPTLLGSGTGVVSLNQMQCDINLTIRSTNKNYQNLILPIRFFGDCYSPQYKFNFTREFRHQLIDIIKEKLH
;
A
#
# COMPACT_ATOMS: atom_id res chain seq x y z
N MET A 1 48.41 -3.00 32.09
CA MET A 1 49.12 -1.95 31.31
C MET A 1 50.49 -2.45 30.89
N LYS A 2 50.98 -2.00 29.72
CA LYS A 2 52.34 -2.17 29.13
C LYS A 2 52.62 -3.25 28.05
N LYS A 3 51.71 -4.17 27.68
CA LYS A 3 51.96 -5.07 26.52
C LYS A 3 50.85 -5.20 25.47
N PHE A 4 49.69 -4.57 25.69
CA PHE A 4 48.56 -4.60 24.73
C PHE A 4 48.44 -3.32 23.87
N ALA A 5 49.20 -2.28 24.19
CA ALA A 5 49.14 -0.97 23.51
C ALA A 5 50.33 -0.70 22.57
N LEU A 6 51.39 -1.53 22.60
CA LEU A 6 52.55 -1.37 21.71
C LEU A 6 52.45 -2.19 20.42
N GLY A 7 51.59 -3.23 20.39
CA GLY A 7 51.29 -4.02 19.19
C GLY A 7 50.27 -3.36 18.25
N VAL A 8 49.50 -2.39 18.76
CA VAL A 8 48.45 -1.67 18.02
C VAL A 8 49.03 -0.60 17.09
N GLY A 9 50.28 -0.14 17.32
CA GLY A 9 50.91 0.93 16.54
C GLY A 9 51.81 0.47 15.37
N ILE A 10 52.32 -0.76 15.37
CA ILE A 10 53.30 -1.23 14.35
C ILE A 10 52.64 -2.06 13.24
N VAL A 11 51.43 -2.61 13.47
CA VAL A 11 50.63 -3.26 12.41
C VAL A 11 49.99 -2.23 11.46
N SER A 12 50.10 -0.92 11.78
CA SER A 12 49.65 0.19 10.93
C SER A 12 50.42 0.39 9.61
N LEU A 13 51.48 -0.39 9.33
CA LEU A 13 52.34 -0.20 8.15
C LEU A 13 52.49 -1.44 7.23
N THR A 14 51.84 -2.56 7.54
CA THR A 14 51.64 -3.74 6.67
C THR A 14 50.20 -3.86 6.16
N ILE A 15 49.44 -2.77 6.26
CA ILE A 15 47.99 -2.70 6.15
C ILE A 15 47.46 -3.11 4.76
N PHE A 16 48.15 -2.85 3.65
CA PHE A 16 47.53 -3.10 2.33
C PHE A 16 47.59 -4.56 1.85
N SER A 17 48.56 -5.37 2.27
CA SER A 17 48.65 -6.81 1.93
C SER A 17 48.07 -7.73 3.02
N PHE A 18 47.99 -7.27 4.28
CA PHE A 18 47.38 -8.02 5.40
C PHE A 18 45.85 -7.92 5.43
N LEU A 19 45.28 -6.84 4.88
CA LEU A 19 43.85 -6.67 4.73
C LEU A 19 43.22 -7.82 3.93
N TYR A 20 43.90 -8.35 2.90
CA TYR A 20 43.41 -9.45 2.07
C TYR A 20 43.27 -10.78 2.84
N ILE A 21 44.27 -11.14 3.66
CA ILE A 21 44.25 -12.37 4.48
C ILE A 21 43.19 -12.29 5.58
N GLN A 22 43.03 -11.11 6.20
CA GLN A 22 41.94 -10.89 7.15
C GLN A 22 40.57 -10.86 6.48
N LEU A 23 40.49 -10.34 5.25
CA LEU A 23 39.27 -10.36 4.43
C LEU A 23 38.82 -11.79 4.16
N TYR A 24 39.74 -12.64 3.73
CA TYR A 24 39.44 -14.04 3.42
C TYR A 24 38.98 -14.80 4.67
N ARG A 25 39.63 -14.57 5.82
CA ARG A 25 39.19 -15.13 7.11
C ARG A 25 37.81 -14.61 7.53
N ALA A 26 37.53 -13.32 7.30
CA ALA A 26 36.23 -12.74 7.57
C ALA A 26 35.14 -13.33 6.65
N GLN A 27 35.42 -13.48 5.35
CA GLN A 27 34.53 -14.14 4.39
C GLN A 27 34.21 -15.57 4.82
N SER A 28 35.23 -16.37 5.17
CA SER A 28 35.01 -17.75 5.64
C SER A 28 34.23 -17.80 6.95
N SER A 29 34.44 -16.85 7.86
CA SER A 29 33.70 -16.79 9.12
C SER A 29 32.24 -16.40 8.91
N ILE A 30 31.95 -15.46 8.00
CA ILE A 30 30.58 -15.06 7.64
C ILE A 30 29.86 -16.25 6.99
N ALA A 31 30.51 -16.94 6.05
CA ALA A 31 29.94 -18.13 5.41
C ALA A 31 29.64 -19.23 6.43
N ALA A 32 30.54 -19.49 7.38
CA ALA A 32 30.33 -20.48 8.44
C ALA A 32 29.18 -20.11 9.38
N GLN A 33 29.04 -18.84 9.77
CA GLN A 33 27.92 -18.39 10.61
C GLN A 33 26.58 -18.46 9.88
N LEU A 34 26.53 -18.15 8.58
CA LEU A 34 25.32 -18.30 7.78
C LEU A 34 24.93 -19.78 7.63
N ALA A 35 25.91 -20.67 7.43
CA ALA A 35 25.67 -22.10 7.39
C ALA A 35 25.11 -22.66 8.70
N GLN A 36 25.57 -22.16 9.86
CA GLN A 36 25.00 -22.52 11.18
C GLN A 36 23.53 -22.12 11.33
N GLN A 37 23.06 -21.15 10.54
CA GLN A 37 21.66 -20.70 10.51
C GLN A 37 20.86 -21.36 9.36
N ASN A 38 21.37 -22.43 8.75
CA ASN A 38 20.78 -23.10 7.58
C ASN A 38 20.59 -22.16 6.37
N ILE A 39 21.50 -21.20 6.20
CA ILE A 39 21.54 -20.29 5.05
C ILE A 39 22.73 -20.67 4.17
N ALA A 40 22.44 -21.16 2.97
CA ALA A 40 23.43 -21.46 1.95
C ALA A 40 23.79 -20.18 1.16
N VAL A 41 25.07 -19.97 0.89
CA VAL A 41 25.58 -18.83 0.10
C VAL A 41 26.66 -19.34 -0.85
N GLN A 42 26.61 -18.92 -2.12
CA GLN A 42 27.62 -19.34 -3.11
C GLN A 42 28.93 -18.57 -2.95
N SER A 43 28.85 -17.25 -2.79
CA SER A 43 30.05 -16.41 -2.66
C SER A 43 29.82 -15.29 -1.64
N VAL A 44 30.88 -14.98 -0.89
CA VAL A 44 30.93 -13.86 0.06
C VAL A 44 32.06 -12.96 -0.40
N ASN A 45 31.71 -11.77 -0.89
CA ASN A 45 32.65 -10.77 -1.37
C ASN A 45 32.66 -9.59 -0.41
N LEU A 46 33.87 -9.17 -0.03
CA LEU A 46 34.08 -7.99 0.80
C LEU A 46 34.87 -7.00 -0.05
N SER A 47 34.47 -5.74 -0.03
CA SER A 47 35.19 -4.61 -0.61
C SER A 47 35.55 -3.66 0.51
N LEU A 48 36.74 -3.07 0.43
CA LEU A 48 37.23 -2.10 1.42
C LEU A 48 37.06 -0.65 0.95
N PHE A 49 37.05 -0.42 -0.37
CA PHE A 49 37.01 0.92 -0.97
C PHE A 49 36.10 0.95 -2.23
N PRO A 50 34.82 1.35 -2.12
CA PRO A 50 34.12 1.65 -0.88
C PRO A 50 33.83 0.36 -0.08
N PRO A 51 33.72 0.48 1.25
CA PRO A 51 33.38 -0.62 2.14
C PRO A 51 32.01 -1.23 1.84
N ALA A 52 32.02 -2.49 1.43
CA ALA A 52 30.81 -3.21 1.10
C ALA A 52 30.92 -4.72 1.37
N LEU A 53 29.80 -5.33 1.72
CA LEU A 53 29.64 -6.79 1.75
C LEU A 53 28.62 -7.18 0.68
N SER A 54 29.00 -8.11 -0.18
CA SER A 54 28.14 -8.70 -1.20
C SER A 54 28.04 -10.21 -1.02
N LEU A 55 26.82 -10.74 -1.00
CA LEU A 55 26.54 -12.17 -0.96
C LEU A 55 25.83 -12.57 -2.25
N GLU A 56 26.24 -13.68 -2.86
CA GLU A 56 25.59 -14.22 -4.07
C GLU A 56 24.89 -15.54 -3.79
N LYS A 57 23.73 -15.72 -4.45
CA LYS A 57 22.84 -16.89 -4.36
C LYS A 57 22.61 -17.34 -2.91
N VAL A 58 22.03 -16.45 -2.12
CA VAL A 58 21.62 -16.73 -0.74
C VAL A 58 20.33 -17.55 -0.77
N GLN A 59 20.34 -18.72 -0.16
CA GLN A 59 19.20 -19.66 -0.15
C GLN A 59 18.94 -20.20 1.25
N SER A 60 17.68 -20.28 1.63
CA SER A 60 17.20 -20.98 2.82
C SER A 60 15.92 -21.75 2.47
N GLU A 61 15.38 -22.52 3.42
CA GLU A 61 14.07 -23.16 3.25
C GLU A 61 12.94 -22.14 3.04
N GLN A 62 13.10 -20.92 3.56
CA GLN A 62 12.03 -19.92 3.59
C GLN A 62 12.12 -18.87 2.49
N PHE A 63 13.31 -18.60 1.93
CA PHE A 63 13.50 -17.57 0.92
C PHE A 63 14.75 -17.81 0.07
N SER A 64 14.82 -17.16 -1.09
CA SER A 64 16.06 -17.08 -1.89
C SER A 64 16.31 -15.68 -2.43
N VAL A 65 17.57 -15.30 -2.58
CA VAL A 65 18.01 -14.00 -3.10
C VAL A 65 19.21 -14.21 -4.01
N GLN A 66 19.19 -13.63 -5.21
CA GLN A 66 20.34 -13.75 -6.12
C GLN A 66 21.54 -12.95 -5.64
N LYS A 67 21.32 -11.73 -5.14
CA LYS A 67 22.39 -10.88 -4.64
C LYS A 67 21.94 -10.03 -3.46
N ILE A 68 22.75 -10.02 -2.40
CA ILE A 68 22.63 -9.05 -1.31
C ILE A 68 23.85 -8.15 -1.35
N GLU A 69 23.67 -6.84 -1.47
CA GLU A 69 24.75 -5.85 -1.42
C GLU A 69 24.51 -4.92 -0.24
N SER A 70 25.51 -4.72 0.60
CA SER A 70 25.44 -3.84 1.76
C SER A 70 26.60 -2.86 1.72
N GLN A 71 26.32 -1.60 2.01
CA GLN A 71 27.34 -0.55 2.13
C GLN A 71 27.49 -0.18 3.59
N LEU A 72 28.73 -0.12 4.05
CA LEU A 72 29.06 0.20 5.43
C LEU A 72 29.67 1.59 5.47
N ASN A 73 29.39 2.36 6.51
CA ASN A 73 30.17 3.55 6.80
C ASN A 73 31.30 3.17 7.75
N LEU A 74 32.54 3.20 7.24
CA LEU A 74 33.75 2.93 8.04
C LEU A 74 34.29 4.17 8.75
N LEU A 75 33.80 5.39 8.50
CA LEU A 75 34.24 6.56 9.27
C LEU A 75 34.06 6.37 10.79
N PRO A 76 32.95 5.79 11.28
CA PRO A 76 32.81 5.46 12.69
C PRO A 76 33.59 4.21 13.17
N LEU A 77 34.30 3.47 12.29
CA LEU A 77 35.18 2.36 12.73
C LEU A 77 36.34 2.84 13.60
N PHE A 78 36.86 4.04 13.37
CA PHE A 78 37.90 4.64 14.22
C PHE A 78 37.42 4.84 15.66
N TYR A 79 36.10 4.80 15.88
CA TYR A 79 35.44 4.88 17.19
C TYR A 79 34.75 3.56 17.60
N GLY A 80 35.01 2.46 16.89
CA GLY A 80 34.46 1.14 17.19
C GLY A 80 32.99 0.91 16.80
N ASN A 81 32.38 1.81 16.03
CA ASN A 81 30.99 1.69 15.59
C ASN A 81 30.92 1.49 14.07
N ILE A 82 30.39 0.35 13.62
CA ILE A 82 30.11 0.11 12.20
C ILE A 82 28.64 0.37 11.95
N ASN A 83 28.36 1.28 11.01
CA ASN A 83 27.00 1.59 10.61
C ASN A 83 26.71 1.06 9.20
N LEU A 84 25.57 0.40 9.03
CA LEU A 84 25.01 0.02 7.74
C LEU A 84 24.32 1.25 7.14
N SER A 85 24.80 1.73 5.98
CA SER A 85 24.21 2.88 5.29
C SER A 85 23.16 2.46 4.27
N SER A 86 23.39 1.35 3.56
CA SER A 86 22.42 0.81 2.61
C SER A 86 22.47 -0.70 2.53
N LEU A 87 21.33 -1.29 2.17
CA LEU A 87 21.15 -2.71 1.93
C LEU A 87 20.32 -2.88 0.66
N GLN A 88 20.79 -3.70 -0.28
CA GLN A 88 20.11 -4.01 -1.52
C GLN A 88 19.97 -5.52 -1.65
N LEU A 89 18.76 -5.98 -1.95
CA LEU A 89 18.44 -7.36 -2.25
C LEU A 89 17.94 -7.38 -3.69
N LYS A 90 18.58 -8.16 -4.55
CA LYS A 90 18.19 -8.31 -5.96
C LYS A 90 17.57 -9.68 -6.18
N GLN A 91 16.43 -9.70 -6.86
CA GLN A 91 15.65 -10.89 -7.16
C GLN A 91 15.35 -11.74 -5.92
N LEU A 92 14.83 -11.09 -4.86
CA LEU A 92 14.30 -11.77 -3.68
C LEU A 92 13.05 -12.56 -4.05
N LYS A 93 13.02 -13.81 -3.60
CA LYS A 93 11.89 -14.72 -3.61
C LYS A 93 11.48 -14.99 -2.16
N LEU A 94 10.33 -14.48 -1.75
CA LEU A 94 9.84 -14.59 -0.36
C LEU A 94 9.46 -16.02 0.07
N SER A 95 9.29 -16.94 -0.87
CA SER A 95 9.18 -18.38 -0.62
C SER A 95 9.62 -19.17 -1.85
N ASN A 96 10.02 -20.43 -1.68
CA ASN A 96 10.40 -21.28 -2.80
C ASN A 96 9.29 -21.46 -3.86
N LYS A 97 8.03 -21.22 -3.49
CA LYS A 97 6.88 -21.26 -4.40
C LYS A 97 6.39 -19.90 -4.86
N ALA A 98 6.96 -18.80 -4.37
CA ALA A 98 6.54 -17.46 -4.77
C ALA A 98 6.69 -17.28 -6.30
N GLN A 99 5.68 -16.70 -6.93
CA GLN A 99 5.65 -16.53 -8.39
C GLN A 99 6.17 -15.18 -8.89
N ASN A 100 6.44 -14.27 -7.95
CA ASN A 100 6.90 -12.92 -8.20
C ASN A 100 8.21 -12.69 -7.46
N LEU A 101 9.14 -11.99 -8.11
CA LEU A 101 10.42 -11.57 -7.55
C LEU A 101 10.36 -10.10 -7.16
N ALA A 102 11.20 -9.73 -6.18
CA ALA A 102 11.30 -8.36 -5.69
C ALA A 102 12.77 -7.91 -5.60
N ASP A 103 13.03 -6.69 -6.04
CA ASP A 103 14.23 -5.95 -5.65
C ASP A 103 13.88 -5.07 -4.46
N ILE A 104 14.67 -5.13 -3.39
CA ILE A 104 14.48 -4.28 -2.21
C ILE A 104 15.73 -3.45 -2.02
N LYS A 105 15.57 -2.13 -1.88
CA LYS A 105 16.64 -1.19 -1.55
C LYS A 105 16.28 -0.47 -0.27
N MET A 106 17.16 -0.53 0.71
CA MET A 106 17.01 0.14 1.99
C MET A 106 18.14 1.14 2.16
N HIS A 107 17.80 2.33 2.63
CA HIS A 107 18.74 3.37 3.00
C HIS A 107 18.49 3.77 4.45
N PHE A 108 19.56 3.79 5.24
CA PHE A 108 19.51 4.08 6.66
C PHE A 108 20.42 5.27 6.98
N SER A 109 19.93 6.18 7.81
CA SER A 109 20.75 7.30 8.27
C SER A 109 21.83 6.87 9.26
N ALA A 110 21.50 5.96 10.19
CA ALA A 110 22.42 5.51 11.23
C ALA A 110 22.00 4.16 11.84
N LEU A 111 22.12 3.07 11.08
CA LEU A 111 21.85 1.71 11.58
C LEU A 111 23.14 1.05 12.08
N SER A 112 23.29 0.88 13.40
CA SER A 112 24.45 0.20 13.96
C SER A 112 24.33 -1.33 13.87
N LEU A 113 25.43 -2.03 13.56
CA LEU A 113 25.43 -3.50 13.55
C LEU A 113 25.19 -4.11 14.95
N THR A 114 25.59 -3.42 16.02
CA THR A 114 25.36 -3.91 17.41
C THR A 114 23.87 -3.95 17.74
N GLN A 115 23.09 -2.98 17.24
CA GLN A 115 21.63 -2.94 17.37
C GLN A 115 20.96 -4.10 16.62
N LEU A 116 21.45 -4.43 15.42
CA LEU A 116 20.97 -5.58 14.65
C LEU A 116 21.18 -6.89 15.41
N LEU A 117 22.39 -7.10 15.95
CA LEU A 117 22.72 -8.29 16.74
C LEU A 117 21.91 -8.38 18.04
N ALA A 118 21.66 -7.24 18.69
CA ALA A 118 20.83 -7.16 19.89
C ALA A 118 19.32 -7.31 19.62
N LYS A 119 18.90 -7.44 18.35
CA LYS A 119 17.49 -7.49 17.92
C LYS A 119 16.66 -6.29 18.39
N LYS A 120 17.34 -5.15 18.63
CA LYS A 120 16.75 -3.89 19.10
C LYS A 120 17.33 -2.76 18.28
N ILE A 121 16.55 -2.27 17.33
CA ILE A 121 16.96 -1.31 16.33
C ILE A 121 16.27 0.02 16.59
N ILE A 122 17.06 1.09 16.69
CA ILE A 122 16.57 2.46 16.83
C ILE A 122 17.15 3.28 15.70
N LEU A 123 16.28 3.74 14.80
CA LEU A 123 16.65 4.58 13.67
C LEU A 123 16.16 6.00 13.90
N ASN A 124 17.02 6.97 13.59
CA ASN A 124 16.70 8.39 13.55
C ASN A 124 17.21 8.99 12.23
N GLY A 125 16.56 10.03 11.72
CA GLY A 125 16.90 10.68 10.46
C GLY A 125 16.08 10.13 9.28
N ASN A 126 16.47 10.48 8.06
CA ASN A 126 15.72 10.08 6.88
C ASN A 126 16.08 8.64 6.48
N ASN A 127 15.09 7.75 6.55
CA ASN A 127 15.23 6.34 6.18
C ASN A 127 14.23 6.00 5.09
N GLN A 128 14.60 5.05 4.23
CA GLN A 128 13.80 4.64 3.08
C GLN A 128 13.91 3.15 2.84
N ILE A 129 12.79 2.53 2.47
CA ILE A 129 12.68 1.17 1.95
C ILE A 129 11.93 1.25 0.63
N SER A 130 12.62 0.99 -0.46
CA SER A 130 12.07 0.90 -1.81
C SER A 130 11.92 -0.57 -2.19
N ILE A 131 10.75 -0.96 -2.68
CA ILE A 131 10.47 -2.30 -3.18
C ILE A 131 10.05 -2.18 -4.63
N LYS A 132 10.66 -2.97 -5.52
CA LYS A 132 10.29 -3.08 -6.92
C LYS A 132 10.00 -4.52 -7.26
N LEU A 133 8.77 -4.82 -7.64
CA LEU A 133 8.35 -6.15 -8.06
C LEU A 133 8.60 -6.35 -9.55
N GLU A 134 8.88 -7.59 -9.93
CA GLU A 134 9.05 -7.99 -11.33
C GLU A 134 7.71 -7.96 -12.08
N LYS A 135 6.69 -8.59 -11.49
CA LYS A 135 5.28 -8.53 -11.92
C LYS A 135 4.51 -7.53 -11.05
N PRO A 136 3.51 -6.82 -11.60
CA PRO A 136 2.66 -5.93 -10.82
C PRO A 136 2.00 -6.65 -9.64
N PHE A 137 1.84 -5.94 -8.52
CA PHE A 137 1.10 -6.47 -7.36
C PHE A 137 -0.42 -6.44 -7.61
N TYR A 138 -0.90 -5.31 -8.13
CA TYR A 138 -2.23 -5.12 -8.69
C TYR A 138 -2.15 -4.00 -9.76
N GLY A 139 -2.97 -4.11 -10.81
CA GLY A 139 -2.95 -3.17 -11.94
C GLY A 139 -1.56 -3.02 -12.55
N LYS A 140 -1.04 -1.78 -12.63
CA LYS A 140 0.30 -1.49 -13.17
C LYS A 140 1.37 -1.25 -12.09
N ASN A 141 1.00 -1.35 -10.81
CA ASN A 141 1.88 -0.97 -9.71
C ASN A 141 2.96 -2.02 -9.45
N LYS A 142 4.22 -1.59 -9.60
CA LYS A 142 5.40 -2.41 -9.34
C LYS A 142 6.29 -1.85 -8.23
N THR A 143 6.19 -0.56 -7.94
CA THR A 143 7.12 0.14 -7.04
C THR A 143 6.41 0.65 -5.80
N PHE A 144 7.04 0.44 -4.65
CA PHE A 144 6.57 0.91 -3.36
C PHE A 144 7.72 1.59 -2.63
N ASP A 145 7.57 2.88 -2.31
CA ASP A 145 8.56 3.66 -1.59
C ASP A 145 8.03 4.03 -0.21
N PHE A 146 8.61 3.38 0.81
CA PHE A 146 8.30 3.65 2.20
C PHE A 146 9.39 4.52 2.82
N THR A 147 9.03 5.66 3.39
CA THR A 147 9.96 6.57 4.06
C THR A 147 9.51 6.86 5.49
N PHE A 148 10.46 7.09 6.39
CA PHE A 148 10.18 7.42 7.78
C PHE A 148 11.36 8.16 8.43
N THR A 149 11.05 8.91 9.50
CA THR A 149 12.04 9.74 10.20
C THR A 149 12.59 9.10 11.48
N LYS A 150 11.81 8.20 12.08
CA LYS A 150 12.24 7.40 13.23
C LYS A 150 11.65 6.00 13.13
N ALA A 151 12.40 5.02 13.62
CA ALA A 151 11.87 3.69 13.86
C ALA A 151 12.37 3.11 15.18
N ASN A 152 11.51 2.34 15.85
CA ASN A 152 11.86 1.52 17.00
C ASN A 152 11.39 0.09 16.72
N ILE A 153 12.34 -0.82 16.54
CA ILE A 153 12.07 -2.21 16.18
C ILE A 153 12.67 -3.09 17.27
N ASN A 154 11.81 -3.69 18.08
CA ASN A 154 12.19 -4.60 19.14
C ASN A 154 11.71 -6.01 18.81
N LEU A 155 12.65 -6.86 18.39
CA LEU A 155 12.44 -8.26 18.07
C LEU A 155 13.03 -9.19 19.15
N SER A 156 13.46 -8.64 20.30
CA SER A 156 14.12 -9.43 21.35
C SER A 156 13.13 -10.23 22.20
N ASN A 157 11.85 -9.85 22.21
CA ASN A 157 10.83 -10.54 22.99
C ASN A 157 10.25 -11.70 22.18
N GLU A 158 10.37 -12.91 22.73
CA GLU A 158 9.90 -14.14 22.10
C GLU A 158 8.37 -14.25 22.03
N LYS A 159 7.63 -13.47 22.82
CA LYS A 159 6.16 -13.50 22.82
C LYS A 159 5.52 -12.49 21.87
N SER A 160 6.15 -11.33 21.68
CA SER A 160 5.65 -10.29 20.77
C SER A 160 6.75 -9.31 20.37
N SER A 161 6.89 -9.12 19.07
CA SER A 161 7.74 -8.10 18.46
C SER A 161 6.99 -6.77 18.36
N LEU A 162 7.65 -5.66 18.69
CA LEU A 162 7.13 -4.31 18.54
C LEU A 162 7.88 -3.59 17.41
N ILE A 163 7.14 -2.98 16.50
CA ILE A 163 7.69 -2.24 15.36
C ILE A 163 6.96 -0.89 15.29
N GLN A 164 7.68 0.22 15.41
CA GLN A 164 7.10 1.56 15.39
C GLN A 164 7.81 2.41 14.35
N PHE A 165 7.05 3.21 13.61
CA PHE A 165 7.54 4.21 12.65
C PHE A 165 6.89 5.57 12.89
N VAL A 166 7.68 6.63 12.76
CA VAL A 166 7.23 8.02 12.94
C VAL A 166 7.43 8.83 11.65
N ASN A 167 6.42 9.62 11.30
CA ASN A 167 6.32 10.37 10.04
C ASN A 167 6.49 9.43 8.84
N ALA A 168 5.81 8.29 8.91
CA ALA A 168 5.81 7.29 7.86
C ALA A 168 5.09 7.83 6.63
N LYS A 169 5.62 7.54 5.44
CA LYS A 169 4.96 7.78 4.16
C LYS A 169 5.11 6.56 3.27
N LEU A 170 4.09 6.27 2.47
CA LEU A 170 4.12 5.25 1.42
C LEU A 170 3.78 5.90 0.08
N ASN A 171 4.65 5.78 -0.92
CA ASN A 171 4.49 6.43 -2.22
C ASN A 171 4.16 7.92 -2.10
N ASN A 172 4.92 8.62 -1.24
CA ASN A 172 4.72 10.02 -0.82
C ASN A 172 3.42 10.33 -0.04
N GLN A 173 2.50 9.38 0.10
CA GLN A 173 1.30 9.56 0.91
C GLN A 173 1.62 9.45 2.40
N SER A 174 1.24 10.46 3.17
CA SER A 174 1.47 10.48 4.62
C SER A 174 0.62 9.43 5.34
N LEU A 175 1.28 8.61 6.14
CA LEU A 175 0.68 7.60 7.02
C LEU A 175 0.78 7.97 8.51
N GLY A 176 1.55 9.02 8.83
CA GLY A 176 1.71 9.50 10.20
C GLY A 176 2.48 8.51 11.08
N TYR A 177 1.85 8.05 12.15
CA TYR A 177 2.43 7.07 13.07
C TYR A 177 1.96 5.66 12.75
N ILE A 178 2.89 4.70 12.72
CA ILE A 178 2.60 3.28 12.53
C ILE A 178 3.15 2.51 13.72
N GLU A 179 2.34 1.61 14.28
CA GLU A 179 2.76 0.67 15.31
C GLU A 179 2.26 -0.73 14.97
N ALA A 180 3.16 -1.70 14.99
CA ALA A 180 2.83 -3.09 14.70
C ALA A 180 3.31 -4.03 15.80
N HIS A 181 2.47 -5.01 16.10
CA HIS A 181 2.70 -6.07 17.08
C HIS A 181 2.69 -7.41 16.36
N GLY A 182 3.82 -8.11 16.36
CA GLY A 182 4.02 -9.36 15.62
C GLY A 182 4.29 -10.56 16.51
N ASP A 183 3.68 -11.71 16.20
CA ASP A 183 4.08 -13.03 16.72
C ASP A 183 4.53 -13.88 15.54
N PHE A 184 5.86 -14.05 15.42
CA PHE A 184 6.50 -14.75 14.30
C PHE A 184 7.08 -16.11 14.70
N ASN A 185 7.02 -16.46 15.98
CA ASN A 185 7.64 -17.68 16.52
C ASN A 185 6.70 -18.89 16.46
N LYS A 186 5.42 -18.67 16.17
CA LYS A 186 4.44 -19.73 15.93
C LYS A 186 4.34 -20.08 14.44
N PRO A 187 3.91 -21.30 14.09
CA PRO A 187 3.63 -21.67 12.69
C PRO A 187 2.64 -20.71 12.00
N LEU A 188 1.63 -20.26 12.75
CA LEU A 188 0.74 -19.18 12.35
C LEU A 188 1.38 -17.84 12.72
N LYS A 189 1.99 -17.20 11.72
CA LYS A 189 2.57 -15.86 11.86
C LYS A 189 1.44 -14.84 11.88
N ARG A 190 1.48 -13.90 12.83
CA ARG A 190 0.49 -12.83 12.96
C ARG A 190 1.17 -11.48 13.10
N LEU A 191 0.58 -10.46 12.50
CA LEU A 191 0.99 -9.07 12.66
C LEU A 191 -0.26 -8.18 12.72
N VAL A 192 -0.39 -7.39 13.78
CA VAL A 192 -1.44 -6.38 13.90
C VAL A 192 -0.78 -5.02 13.84
N THR A 193 -1.15 -4.22 12.84
CA THR A 193 -0.58 -2.90 12.59
C THR A 193 -1.65 -1.83 12.74
N TYR A 194 -1.38 -0.84 13.57
CA TYR A 194 -2.16 0.37 13.75
C TYR A 194 -1.51 1.51 12.96
N ILE A 195 -2.31 2.19 12.13
CA ILE A 195 -1.90 3.33 11.33
C ILE A 195 -2.73 4.53 11.77
N LYS A 196 -2.05 5.55 12.29
CA LYS A 196 -2.65 6.80 12.75
C LYS A 196 -2.19 7.93 11.81
N PRO A 197 -2.92 8.18 10.71
CA PRO A 197 -2.61 9.31 9.84
C PRO A 197 -2.89 10.63 10.58
N GLN A 198 -2.35 11.73 10.06
CA GLN A 198 -2.80 13.06 10.48
C GLN A 198 -4.19 13.32 9.88
N CYS A 199 -5.19 13.50 10.72
CA CYS A 199 -6.55 13.83 10.32
C CYS A 199 -7.32 14.47 11.49
N ASP A 200 -8.46 15.08 11.18
CA ASP A 200 -9.25 15.85 12.15
C ASP A 200 -10.08 14.97 13.10
N ASN A 201 -10.46 13.76 12.67
CA ASN A 201 -11.45 12.92 13.36
C ASN A 201 -10.86 11.72 14.13
N ASN A 202 -9.63 11.83 14.64
CA ASN A 202 -8.94 10.73 15.36
C ASN A 202 -8.98 9.39 14.60
N CYS A 203 -8.65 9.44 13.31
CA CYS A 203 -8.75 8.31 12.40
C CYS A 203 -7.75 7.22 12.78
N LEU A 204 -8.23 5.98 12.74
CA LEU A 204 -7.43 4.80 12.99
C LEU A 204 -7.68 3.78 11.88
N ALA A 205 -6.60 3.34 11.25
CA ALA A 205 -6.58 2.19 10.38
C ALA A 205 -5.89 1.01 11.08
N VAL A 206 -6.39 -0.19 10.85
CA VAL A 206 -5.85 -1.44 11.41
C VAL A 206 -5.64 -2.43 10.29
N VAL A 207 -4.43 -2.95 10.17
CA VAL A 207 -4.07 -4.04 9.27
C VAL A 207 -3.79 -5.28 10.11
N ASN A 208 -4.54 -6.34 9.89
CA ASN A 208 -4.29 -7.65 10.48
C ASN A 208 -3.77 -8.57 9.39
N TYR A 209 -2.51 -8.98 9.51
CA TYR A 209 -1.88 -9.96 8.65
C TYR A 209 -1.75 -11.30 9.37
N GLN A 210 -2.04 -12.37 8.64
CA GLN A 210 -1.91 -13.75 9.11
C GLN A 210 -1.33 -14.62 8.00
N SER A 211 -0.44 -15.54 8.34
CA SER A 211 0.13 -16.47 7.35
C SER A 211 0.47 -17.84 7.93
N VAL A 212 0.21 -18.87 7.13
CA VAL A 212 0.58 -20.27 7.38
C VAL A 212 1.04 -20.88 6.06
N GLY A 213 2.27 -21.41 6.03
CA GLY A 213 2.85 -21.96 4.81
C GLY A 213 2.84 -20.94 3.67
N ASP A 214 2.27 -21.33 2.52
CA ASP A 214 2.19 -20.47 1.33
C ASP A 214 0.90 -19.63 1.25
N GLN A 215 0.05 -19.68 2.29
CA GLN A 215 -1.18 -18.91 2.36
C GLN A 215 -1.02 -17.72 3.31
N SER A 216 -1.61 -16.60 2.93
CA SER A 216 -1.74 -15.46 3.84
C SER A 216 -3.03 -14.68 3.62
N MET A 217 -3.42 -13.93 4.63
CA MET A 217 -4.62 -13.09 4.62
C MET A 217 -4.28 -11.74 5.20
N ILE A 218 -4.82 -10.69 4.60
CA ILE A 218 -4.75 -9.32 5.08
C ILE A 218 -6.17 -8.81 5.28
N ASN A 219 -6.49 -8.36 6.49
CA ASN A 219 -7.70 -7.60 6.78
C ASN A 219 -7.30 -6.17 7.14
N PHE A 220 -7.59 -5.24 6.23
CA PHE A 220 -7.32 -3.82 6.40
C PHE A 220 -8.62 -3.06 6.58
N SER A 221 -8.79 -2.38 7.71
CA SER A 221 -10.01 -1.64 8.01
C SER A 221 -9.69 -0.30 8.64
N GLY A 222 -10.57 0.69 8.45
CA GLY A 222 -10.46 1.97 9.13
C GLY A 222 -11.83 2.57 9.39
N LYS A 223 -11.88 3.49 10.35
CA LYS A 223 -13.05 4.32 10.65
C LYS A 223 -12.73 5.78 10.42
N GLU A 224 -13.70 6.50 9.86
CA GLU A 224 -13.63 7.93 9.56
C GLU A 224 -12.33 8.32 8.82
N PHE A 225 -11.83 7.43 7.96
CA PHE A 225 -10.55 7.62 7.29
C PHE A 225 -10.72 8.54 6.08
N PRO A 226 -9.84 9.53 5.84
CA PRO A 226 -9.97 10.42 4.69
C PRO A 226 -9.90 9.64 3.36
N VAL A 227 -10.91 9.83 2.50
CA VAL A 227 -11.08 9.05 1.26
C VAL A 227 -9.90 9.27 0.31
N LYS A 228 -9.48 10.51 0.12
CA LYS A 228 -8.42 10.88 -0.83
C LYS A 228 -7.10 10.14 -0.53
N PRO A 229 -6.51 10.23 0.68
CA PRO A 229 -5.38 9.40 1.10
C PRO A 229 -5.56 7.90 0.86
N LEU A 230 -6.75 7.35 1.12
CA LEU A 230 -7.02 5.93 0.92
C LEU A 230 -6.95 5.55 -0.57
N LEU A 231 -7.54 6.37 -1.44
CA LEU A 231 -7.48 6.17 -2.89
C LEU A 231 -6.04 6.25 -3.40
N SER A 232 -5.24 7.22 -2.94
CA SER A 232 -3.83 7.34 -3.31
C SER A 232 -3.02 6.11 -2.85
N LEU A 233 -3.26 5.58 -1.64
CA LEU A 233 -2.62 4.35 -1.14
C LEU A 233 -2.97 3.11 -1.97
N LEU A 234 -4.20 3.05 -2.48
CA LEU A 234 -4.67 1.99 -3.37
C LEU A 234 -4.36 2.28 -4.86
N SER A 235 -3.74 3.42 -5.15
CA SER A 235 -3.46 3.92 -6.50
C SER A 235 -4.70 3.95 -7.41
N PHE A 236 -5.82 4.36 -6.84
CA PHE A 236 -7.02 4.69 -7.58
C PHE A 236 -7.09 6.19 -7.88
N PRO A 237 -7.82 6.60 -8.94
CA PRO A 237 -8.09 8.01 -9.20
C PRO A 237 -8.69 8.68 -7.96
N GLU A 238 -8.31 9.93 -7.68
CA GLU A 238 -8.85 10.74 -6.59
C GLU A 238 -10.24 11.31 -6.95
N SER A 239 -11.14 10.46 -7.42
CA SER A 239 -12.48 10.81 -7.92
C SER A 239 -13.52 11.02 -6.80
N LEU A 240 -13.16 10.75 -5.55
CA LEU A 240 -14.02 10.91 -4.38
C LEU A 240 -13.27 11.62 -3.25
N SER A 241 -13.98 12.52 -2.56
CA SER A 241 -13.52 13.17 -1.32
C SER A 241 -14.35 12.71 -0.11
N GLY A 242 -14.20 13.34 1.07
CA GLY A 242 -14.92 13.00 2.29
C GLY A 242 -14.20 11.99 3.19
N TYR A 243 -14.95 11.36 4.10
CA TYR A 243 -14.44 10.38 5.07
C TYR A 243 -15.14 9.04 4.90
N THR A 244 -14.43 7.94 5.09
CA THR A 244 -14.95 6.60 4.85
C THR A 244 -14.63 5.61 5.96
N ASP A 245 -15.64 4.81 6.29
CA ASP A 245 -15.43 3.54 6.98
C ASP A 245 -15.17 2.48 5.92
N PHE A 246 -14.10 1.71 6.08
CA PHE A 246 -13.73 0.72 5.08
C PHE A 246 -13.30 -0.61 5.70
N LYS A 247 -13.48 -1.68 4.90
CA LYS A 247 -13.00 -3.02 5.20
C LYS A 247 -12.56 -3.71 3.91
N ILE A 248 -11.29 -4.09 3.88
CA ILE A 248 -10.61 -4.74 2.77
C ILE A 248 -10.08 -6.08 3.28
N ASN A 249 -10.50 -7.17 2.65
CA ASN A 249 -10.00 -8.50 2.95
C ASN A 249 -9.31 -9.05 1.70
N LEU A 250 -8.03 -9.40 1.80
CA LEU A 250 -7.24 -9.96 0.70
C LEU A 250 -6.73 -11.34 1.10
N GLY A 251 -6.92 -12.32 0.22
CA GLY A 251 -6.35 -13.66 0.34
C GLY A 251 -5.21 -13.84 -0.65
N PHE A 252 -4.15 -14.49 -0.18
CA PHE A 252 -2.96 -14.76 -0.98
C PHE A 252 -2.60 -16.23 -0.97
N LYS A 253 -2.07 -16.70 -2.11
CA LYS A 253 -1.42 -18.00 -2.25
C LYS A 253 -0.16 -17.82 -3.06
N ASN A 254 0.98 -18.35 -2.60
CA ASN A 254 2.27 -18.23 -3.29
C ASN A 254 2.66 -16.78 -3.63
N SER A 255 2.33 -15.83 -2.74
CA SER A 255 2.55 -14.38 -2.91
C SER A 255 1.74 -13.71 -4.03
N GLU A 256 0.68 -14.35 -4.54
CA GLU A 256 -0.27 -13.75 -5.48
C GLU A 256 -1.64 -13.60 -4.82
N ILE A 257 -2.37 -12.54 -5.19
CA ILE A 257 -3.73 -12.30 -4.72
C ILE A 257 -4.66 -13.32 -5.39
N THR A 258 -5.38 -14.10 -4.60
CA THR A 258 -6.35 -15.08 -5.10
C THR A 258 -7.79 -14.60 -5.01
N GLN A 259 -8.07 -13.75 -4.02
CA GLN A 259 -9.39 -13.16 -3.80
C GLN A 259 -9.27 -11.84 -3.05
N GLY A 260 -10.18 -10.91 -3.32
CA GLY A 260 -10.30 -9.68 -2.56
C GLY A 260 -11.76 -9.27 -2.38
N LYS A 261 -12.09 -8.73 -1.21
CA LYS A 261 -13.38 -8.07 -0.95
C LYS A 261 -13.13 -6.71 -0.35
N PHE A 262 -13.78 -5.69 -0.89
CA PHE A 262 -13.59 -4.30 -0.47
C PHE A 262 -14.97 -3.70 -0.21
N ASN A 263 -15.13 -3.10 0.96
CA ASN A 263 -16.34 -2.38 1.33
C ASN A 263 -15.92 -0.99 1.75
N PHE A 264 -16.53 0.04 1.16
CA PHE A 264 -16.32 1.42 1.52
C PHE A 264 -17.67 2.08 1.76
N GLN A 265 -17.74 2.90 2.81
CA GLN A 265 -18.90 3.70 3.19
C GLN A 265 -18.43 5.11 3.46
N ALA A 266 -18.36 5.91 2.39
CA ALA A 266 -17.95 7.30 2.46
C ALA A 266 -19.15 8.20 2.77
N LYS A 267 -18.88 9.32 3.45
CA LYS A 267 -19.88 10.30 3.88
C LYS A 267 -19.34 11.71 3.71
N ASN A 268 -20.27 12.67 3.55
CA ASN A 268 -20.00 14.11 3.53
C ASN A 268 -18.83 14.45 2.60
N GLY A 269 -18.98 14.13 1.33
CA GLY A 269 -17.92 14.31 0.34
C GLY A 269 -18.47 14.71 -1.02
N GLU A 270 -17.58 14.67 -2.01
CA GLU A 270 -17.88 15.04 -3.38
C GLU A 270 -17.38 13.96 -4.33
N ILE A 271 -18.15 13.71 -5.39
CA ILE A 271 -17.68 13.07 -6.61
C ILE A 271 -17.02 14.16 -7.44
N ILE A 272 -15.72 14.02 -7.68
CA ILE A 272 -14.92 15.02 -8.36
C ILE A 272 -15.08 14.88 -9.88
N GLY A 273 -15.36 16.00 -10.56
CA GLY A 273 -15.42 16.07 -12.03
C GLY A 273 -16.69 15.50 -12.67
N VAL A 274 -17.70 15.14 -11.89
CA VAL A 274 -19.04 14.78 -12.38
C VAL A 274 -20.09 15.65 -11.68
N ASN A 275 -20.90 16.39 -12.45
CA ASN A 275 -22.09 17.07 -11.95
C ASN A 275 -23.35 16.27 -12.38
N LEU A 276 -23.79 15.36 -11.51
CA LEU A 276 -24.95 14.50 -11.76
C LEU A 276 -26.25 15.31 -11.84
N LEU A 277 -26.35 16.43 -11.12
CA LEU A 277 -27.56 17.26 -11.15
C LEU A 277 -27.73 17.94 -12.50
N ASP A 278 -26.65 18.50 -13.07
CA ASP A 278 -26.64 19.08 -14.40
C ASP A 278 -27.00 18.03 -15.45
N ILE A 279 -26.34 16.87 -15.41
CA ILE A 279 -26.62 15.72 -16.29
C ILE A 279 -28.09 15.30 -16.24
N VAL A 280 -28.69 15.22 -15.04
CA VAL A 280 -30.08 14.76 -14.84
C VAL A 280 -31.11 15.85 -15.17
N SER A 281 -30.79 17.13 -14.92
CA SER A 281 -31.69 18.28 -15.13
C SER A 281 -32.11 18.45 -16.59
N GLN A 282 -31.29 18.01 -17.54
CA GLN A 282 -31.63 17.99 -18.97
C GLN A 282 -32.78 17.03 -19.30
N TYR A 283 -33.08 16.08 -18.42
CA TYR A 283 -34.05 15.01 -18.65
C TYR A 283 -35.16 14.96 -17.59
N PHE A 284 -34.95 15.53 -16.41
CA PHE A 284 -35.94 15.56 -15.34
C PHE A 284 -36.67 16.91 -15.38
N PRO A 285 -38.03 16.93 -15.55
CA PRO A 285 -38.81 18.16 -15.54
C PRO A 285 -39.04 18.67 -14.11
N ILE A 286 -37.93 18.89 -13.39
CA ILE A 286 -37.90 19.37 -12.02
C ILE A 286 -37.34 20.79 -12.06
N ASN A 287 -38.12 21.75 -11.57
CA ASN A 287 -37.65 23.12 -11.40
C ASN A 287 -36.70 23.15 -10.19
N TYR A 288 -35.42 22.93 -10.43
CA TYR A 288 -34.39 23.09 -9.41
C TYR A 288 -34.19 24.58 -9.14
N SER A 289 -33.98 24.97 -7.88
CA SER A 289 -33.72 26.38 -7.57
C SER A 289 -32.48 26.86 -8.31
N ASN A 290 -32.53 28.08 -8.85
CA ASN A 290 -31.40 28.66 -9.58
C ASN A 290 -30.12 28.67 -8.73
N ASP A 291 -30.21 28.77 -7.40
CA ASP A 291 -29.06 28.71 -6.49
C ASP A 291 -28.29 27.37 -6.55
N LEU A 292 -28.97 26.24 -6.82
CA LEU A 292 -28.35 24.91 -6.94
C LEU A 292 -27.65 24.68 -8.28
N LEU A 293 -27.97 25.48 -9.30
CA LEU A 293 -27.39 25.40 -10.65
C LEU A 293 -26.51 26.61 -11.01
N ALA A 294 -26.59 27.70 -10.24
CA ALA A 294 -25.87 28.95 -10.46
C ALA A 294 -24.36 28.79 -10.27
N ASN A 295 -23.95 27.92 -9.34
CA ASN A 295 -22.58 27.47 -9.21
C ASN A 295 -22.44 26.19 -10.03
N LYS A 296 -21.96 26.31 -11.28
CA LYS A 296 -21.57 25.18 -12.14
C LYS A 296 -20.33 24.47 -11.57
N GLU A 297 -20.40 24.03 -10.32
CA GLU A 297 -19.41 23.15 -9.75
C GLU A 297 -19.43 21.86 -10.58
N LEU A 298 -18.25 21.45 -11.05
CA LEU A 298 -18.10 20.20 -11.80
C LEU A 298 -18.29 18.98 -10.91
N ASN A 299 -18.49 19.15 -9.60
CA ASN A 299 -18.52 18.08 -8.61
C ASN A 299 -19.96 17.80 -8.15
N THR A 300 -20.22 16.57 -7.71
CA THR A 300 -21.49 16.18 -7.08
C THR A 300 -21.28 15.97 -5.60
N GLN A 301 -21.87 16.82 -4.78
CA GLN A 301 -21.91 16.62 -3.33
C GLN A 301 -22.76 15.40 -2.97
N TYR A 302 -22.31 14.63 -1.98
CA TYR A 302 -23.01 13.46 -1.48
C TYR A 302 -23.02 13.41 0.05
N GLU A 303 -24.13 12.93 0.60
CA GLU A 303 -24.28 12.61 2.01
C GLU A 303 -23.69 11.24 2.33
N GLN A 304 -23.95 10.26 1.45
CA GLN A 304 -23.48 8.89 1.59
C GLN A 304 -23.11 8.29 0.24
N PHE A 305 -22.01 7.55 0.22
CA PHE A 305 -21.54 6.77 -0.91
C PHE A 305 -21.10 5.40 -0.41
N GLN A 306 -21.74 4.34 -0.88
CA GLN A 306 -21.41 2.97 -0.50
C GLN A 306 -21.04 2.17 -1.74
N ILE A 307 -19.93 1.42 -1.65
CA ILE A 307 -19.52 0.51 -2.72
C ILE A 307 -18.99 -0.80 -2.14
N GLN A 308 -19.42 -1.91 -2.76
CA GLN A 308 -18.96 -3.26 -2.47
C GLN A 308 -18.28 -3.81 -3.71
N LEU A 309 -17.00 -4.19 -3.57
CA LEU A 309 -16.18 -4.69 -4.66
C LEU A 309 -15.69 -6.11 -4.35
N SER A 310 -15.65 -6.97 -5.37
CA SER A 310 -14.90 -8.21 -5.35
C SER A 310 -13.80 -8.21 -6.41
N LEU A 311 -12.62 -8.66 -6.03
CA LEU A 311 -11.48 -8.83 -6.93
C LEU A 311 -11.40 -10.29 -7.36
N LEU A 312 -11.48 -10.50 -8.67
CA LEU A 312 -11.23 -11.78 -9.31
C LEU A 312 -10.19 -11.59 -10.41
N LYS A 313 -8.99 -12.15 -10.22
CA LYS A 313 -7.83 -11.91 -11.09
C LYS A 313 -7.56 -10.40 -11.22
N ASP A 314 -7.67 -9.85 -12.44
CA ASP A 314 -7.38 -8.45 -12.76
C ASP A 314 -8.64 -7.58 -12.90
N GLN A 315 -9.80 -8.08 -12.44
CA GLN A 315 -11.07 -7.36 -12.50
C GLN A 315 -11.64 -7.10 -11.11
N LEU A 316 -12.00 -5.85 -10.86
CA LEU A 316 -12.82 -5.45 -9.73
C LEU A 316 -14.27 -5.38 -10.18
N ASN A 317 -15.11 -6.22 -9.60
CA ASN A 317 -16.55 -6.20 -9.84
C ASN A 317 -17.21 -5.38 -8.73
N ALA A 318 -17.85 -4.27 -9.10
CA ALA A 318 -18.73 -3.54 -8.21
C ALA A 318 -20.08 -4.27 -8.14
N GLU A 319 -20.22 -5.09 -7.09
CA GLU A 319 -21.43 -5.87 -6.80
C GLU A 319 -22.60 -4.97 -6.44
N LYS A 320 -22.28 -3.86 -5.77
CA LYS A 320 -23.26 -2.88 -5.33
C LYS A 320 -22.62 -1.50 -5.24
N PHE A 321 -23.30 -0.52 -5.81
CA PHE A 321 -23.03 0.90 -5.71
C PHE A 321 -24.29 1.59 -5.21
N GLU A 322 -24.18 2.44 -4.19
CA GLU A 322 -25.26 3.29 -3.68
C GLU A 322 -24.75 4.70 -3.43
N LEU A 323 -25.49 5.68 -3.93
CA LEU A 323 -25.19 7.09 -3.79
C LEU A 323 -26.41 7.82 -3.24
N LYS A 324 -26.21 8.62 -2.21
CA LYS A 324 -27.21 9.52 -1.66
C LYS A 324 -26.66 10.94 -1.71
N THR A 325 -27.33 11.78 -2.48
CA THR A 325 -27.11 13.23 -2.54
C THR A 325 -28.34 13.95 -1.96
N PRO A 326 -28.31 15.28 -1.78
CA PRO A 326 -29.48 16.02 -1.32
C PRO A 326 -30.72 15.85 -2.23
N THR A 327 -30.51 15.76 -3.55
CA THR A 327 -31.59 15.79 -4.56
C THR A 327 -31.78 14.48 -5.33
N LEU A 328 -30.79 13.59 -5.31
CA LEU A 328 -30.73 12.37 -6.11
C LEU A 328 -30.31 11.15 -5.28
N LEU A 329 -30.88 9.99 -5.61
CA LEU A 329 -30.43 8.68 -5.18
C LEU A 329 -29.90 7.90 -6.39
N GLY A 330 -28.72 7.32 -6.26
CA GLY A 330 -28.08 6.48 -7.26
C GLY A 330 -27.94 5.04 -6.78
N SER A 331 -28.14 4.07 -7.67
CA SER A 331 -27.82 2.66 -7.40
C SER A 331 -27.24 1.99 -8.64
N GLY A 332 -26.30 1.07 -8.50
CA GLY A 332 -25.64 0.51 -9.67
C GLY A 332 -24.75 -0.68 -9.44
N THR A 333 -24.16 -1.14 -10.53
CA THR A 333 -23.16 -2.20 -10.59
C THR A 333 -22.15 -1.89 -11.68
N GLY A 334 -21.00 -2.53 -11.67
CA GLY A 334 -20.00 -2.29 -12.71
C GLY A 334 -18.79 -3.19 -12.62
N VAL A 335 -17.87 -3.01 -13.56
CA VAL A 335 -16.61 -3.73 -13.64
C VAL A 335 -15.49 -2.74 -13.93
N VAL A 336 -14.35 -2.96 -13.28
CA VAL A 336 -13.12 -2.20 -13.50
C VAL A 336 -12.00 -3.17 -13.86
N SER A 337 -11.42 -3.00 -15.04
CA SER A 337 -10.22 -3.69 -15.47
C SER A 337 -8.99 -2.99 -14.89
N LEU A 338 -8.29 -3.63 -13.94
CA LEU A 338 -7.15 -3.04 -13.25
C LEU A 338 -5.92 -2.87 -14.17
N ASN A 339 -5.74 -3.74 -15.16
CA ASN A 339 -4.59 -3.69 -16.07
C ASN A 339 -4.72 -2.54 -17.07
N GLN A 340 -5.93 -2.28 -17.55
CA GLN A 340 -6.19 -1.25 -18.55
C GLN A 340 -6.69 0.06 -17.92
N MET A 341 -7.08 0.03 -16.63
CA MET A 341 -7.80 1.10 -15.96
C MET A 341 -9.04 1.53 -16.75
N GLN A 342 -9.81 0.53 -17.21
CA GLN A 342 -11.06 0.72 -17.94
C GLN A 342 -12.24 0.39 -17.02
N CYS A 343 -13.21 1.28 -16.97
CA CYS A 343 -14.41 1.17 -16.15
C CYS A 343 -15.64 0.96 -17.05
N ASP A 344 -16.59 0.17 -16.59
CA ASP A 344 -17.92 0.06 -17.16
C ASP A 344 -18.93 -0.06 -16.01
N ILE A 345 -19.64 1.04 -15.74
CA ILE A 345 -20.50 1.21 -14.56
C ILE A 345 -21.89 1.57 -15.04
N ASN A 346 -22.88 0.77 -14.66
CA ASN A 346 -24.28 1.06 -14.87
C ASN A 346 -24.85 1.67 -13.58
N LEU A 347 -25.35 2.89 -13.69
CA LEU A 347 -25.94 3.67 -12.62
C LEU A 347 -27.40 3.97 -12.95
N THR A 348 -28.31 3.73 -12.03
CA THR A 348 -29.67 4.23 -12.08
C THR A 348 -29.82 5.40 -11.11
N ILE A 349 -30.31 6.53 -11.61
CA ILE A 349 -30.54 7.74 -10.82
C ILE A 349 -32.03 8.00 -10.70
N ARG A 350 -32.48 8.39 -9.51
CA ARG A 350 -33.86 8.80 -9.21
C ARG A 350 -33.85 10.03 -8.31
N SER A 351 -34.92 10.82 -8.35
CA SER A 351 -35.04 12.01 -7.50
C SER A 351 -35.41 11.63 -6.06
N THR A 352 -34.91 12.39 -5.08
CA THR A 352 -35.41 12.32 -3.70
C THR A 352 -36.81 12.91 -3.56
N ASN A 353 -37.24 13.78 -4.49
CA ASN A 353 -38.56 14.40 -4.50
C ASN A 353 -39.67 13.40 -4.80
N LYS A 354 -40.61 13.24 -3.86
CA LYS A 354 -41.76 12.31 -3.96
C LYS A 354 -42.54 12.42 -5.26
N ASN A 355 -42.66 13.62 -5.82
CA ASN A 355 -43.41 13.86 -7.06
C ASN A 355 -42.74 13.25 -8.31
N TYR A 356 -41.46 12.85 -8.20
CA TYR A 356 -40.66 12.37 -9.33
C TYR A 356 -39.89 11.07 -8.99
N GLN A 357 -40.27 10.38 -7.91
CA GLN A 357 -39.58 9.16 -7.45
C GLN A 357 -39.68 8.00 -8.46
N ASN A 358 -40.70 8.01 -9.32
CA ASN A 358 -40.91 6.98 -10.34
C ASN A 358 -40.05 7.18 -11.59
N LEU A 359 -39.40 8.35 -11.77
CA LEU A 359 -38.46 8.57 -12.87
C LEU A 359 -37.12 7.93 -12.54
N ILE A 360 -36.75 6.94 -13.36
CA ILE A 360 -35.47 6.25 -13.25
C ILE A 360 -34.64 6.54 -14.50
N LEU A 361 -33.53 7.25 -14.33
CA LEU A 361 -32.58 7.54 -15.41
C LEU A 361 -31.41 6.55 -15.37
N PRO A 362 -31.32 5.60 -16.31
CA PRO A 362 -30.16 4.74 -16.45
C PRO A 362 -29.03 5.46 -17.20
N ILE A 363 -27.87 5.55 -16.55
CA ILE A 363 -26.63 6.13 -17.06
C ILE A 363 -25.57 5.04 -17.08
N ARG A 364 -24.87 4.88 -18.20
CA ARG A 364 -23.69 4.01 -18.30
C ARG A 364 -22.45 4.86 -18.43
N PHE A 365 -21.55 4.75 -17.46
CA PHE A 365 -20.20 5.31 -17.51
C PHE A 365 -19.24 4.25 -18.06
N PHE A 366 -18.45 4.57 -19.06
CA PHE A 366 -17.55 3.61 -19.72
C PHE A 366 -16.25 4.26 -20.21
N GLY A 367 -15.21 3.45 -20.41
CA GLY A 367 -13.94 3.91 -20.94
C GLY A 367 -12.89 4.07 -19.83
N ASP A 368 -12.03 5.09 -19.94
CA ASP A 368 -10.96 5.33 -18.98
C ASP A 368 -11.52 5.70 -17.59
N CYS A 369 -11.12 4.98 -16.53
CA CYS A 369 -11.56 5.26 -15.16
C CYS A 369 -11.14 6.65 -14.63
N TYR A 370 -10.10 7.27 -15.20
CA TYR A 370 -9.67 8.62 -14.84
C TYR A 370 -10.52 9.71 -15.50
N SER A 371 -11.18 9.39 -16.61
CA SER A 371 -12.03 10.32 -17.37
C SER A 371 -13.11 9.54 -18.13
N PRO A 372 -14.09 8.94 -17.42
CA PRO A 372 -15.07 8.08 -18.05
C PRO A 372 -16.00 8.88 -18.96
N GLN A 373 -16.34 8.29 -20.11
CA GLN A 373 -17.44 8.79 -20.95
C GLN A 373 -18.77 8.30 -20.37
N TYR A 374 -19.87 8.97 -20.69
CA TYR A 374 -21.20 8.53 -20.28
C TYR A 374 -22.19 8.52 -21.42
N LYS A 375 -23.17 7.63 -21.34
CA LYS A 375 -24.34 7.60 -22.22
C LYS A 375 -25.60 7.22 -21.46
N PHE A 376 -26.74 7.68 -21.95
CA PHE A 376 -28.04 7.34 -21.41
C PHE A 376 -28.63 6.15 -22.15
N ASN A 377 -29.24 5.22 -21.42
CA ASN A 377 -29.97 4.11 -22.00
C ASN A 377 -31.48 4.42 -21.97
N PHE A 378 -31.97 5.23 -22.91
CA PHE A 378 -33.40 5.55 -23.00
C PHE A 378 -34.22 4.31 -23.35
N THR A 379 -34.76 3.63 -22.35
CA THR A 379 -35.68 2.52 -22.55
C THR A 379 -37.06 3.03 -23.00
N ARG A 380 -37.85 2.15 -23.63
CA ARG A 380 -39.26 2.45 -23.96
C ARG A 380 -40.05 2.82 -22.71
N GLU A 381 -39.74 2.16 -21.60
CA GLU A 381 -40.32 2.39 -20.27
C GLU A 381 -40.05 3.81 -19.75
N PHE A 382 -38.80 4.30 -19.82
CA PHE A 382 -38.47 5.66 -19.40
C PHE A 382 -39.23 6.72 -20.21
N ARG A 383 -39.39 6.50 -21.52
CA ARG A 383 -40.18 7.40 -22.37
C ARG A 383 -41.65 7.43 -21.96
N HIS A 384 -42.23 6.29 -21.59
CA HIS A 384 -43.59 6.23 -21.06
C HIS A 384 -43.71 6.97 -19.73
N GLN A 385 -42.80 6.74 -18.78
CA GLN A 385 -42.78 7.45 -17.49
C GLN A 385 -42.69 8.98 -17.64
N LEU A 386 -41.87 9.47 -18.58
CA LEU A 386 -41.79 10.90 -18.88
C LEU A 386 -43.11 11.46 -19.43
N ILE A 387 -43.74 10.76 -20.38
CA ILE A 387 -45.03 11.17 -20.96
C ILE A 387 -46.11 11.23 -19.87
N ASP A 388 -46.16 10.24 -18.99
CA ASP A 388 -47.16 10.15 -17.94
C ASP A 388 -47.02 11.32 -16.94
N ILE A 389 -45.79 11.65 -16.54
CA ILE A 389 -45.54 12.79 -15.64
C ILE A 389 -45.84 14.14 -16.31
N ILE A 390 -45.54 14.29 -17.59
CA ILE A 390 -45.88 15.50 -18.34
C ILE A 390 -47.40 15.66 -18.41
N LYS A 391 -48.14 14.56 -18.65
CA LYS A 391 -49.61 14.58 -18.66
C LYS A 391 -50.19 14.92 -17.29
N GLU A 392 -49.67 14.34 -16.21
CA GLU A 392 -50.11 14.64 -14.83
C GLU A 392 -49.86 16.09 -14.42
N LYS A 393 -48.86 16.76 -15.01
CA LYS A 393 -48.49 18.16 -14.69
C LYS A 393 -49.20 19.21 -15.56
N LEU A 394 -49.72 18.80 -16.72
CA LEU A 394 -50.44 19.66 -17.67
C LEU A 394 -51.97 19.62 -17.47
N HIS A 395 -52.45 18.70 -16.65
CA HIS A 395 -53.81 18.67 -16.11
C HIS A 395 -53.81 19.20 -14.67
#